data_AF-A0AAD6HKS5-F1
#
_entry.id   AF-A0AAD6HKS5-F1
#
_cell.length_a   1.000
_cell.length_b   1.000
_cell.length_c   1.000
_cell.angle_alpha   90.00
_cell.angle_beta   90.00
_cell.angle_gamma   90.00
#
_symmetry.space_group_name_H-M   'P 1'
#
loop_
_entity.id
_entity.type
_entity.pdbx_description
1 polymer ?
#
loop_
_entity_poly.entity_id
_entity_poly.type
_entity_poly.pdbx_seq_one_letter_code
_entity_poly.pdbx_strand_id
1 'polypeptide(L)'
;MESPNTGISRAMRCTNSLPGDPRRSLEEQHQVYKDAVNGHLNVLLFPSDGTETHNAYLRDTLETYLSSFINLRLVGLRNFNGHATRLSIVDPPRKVRGLDRLRRQLDFNPVYPAEPLNAQYEYARSSSFRGSAFQSYIFSTLLNAIAASHISIEALETCGGMMVDDALTVSPAEEQALKPIFQKLQYLSACISSAHTQEKERESLDQDERELGSVLEKSVIWKERKTLQKERKNRLLPLLALAAPSLKSLNLTMRLASLLETSLTWEKSGLDLVDQHFEWISEHFHFSQLSSLSLSHLMVTLPSFSRMLHTTSSTLKDLKLAWLIWTSELKIPASGYARGEHREVGLRVIRDACDYIRDNFDLEYLQISQWQYQREKFHLRDPYHIEGGSRRRDSSSRTATYNRTRDAISSGQWIDQVEFVKR
;
A
#
# COMPACT_ATOMS: atom_id res chain seq x y z
N MET A 1 -41.99 -13.84 -24.08
CA MET A 1 -40.70 -13.12 -24.08
C MET A 1 -40.77 -12.10 -22.96
N GLU A 2 -40.45 -12.56 -21.74
CA GLU A 2 -40.44 -11.73 -20.54
C GLU A 2 -38.99 -11.43 -20.17
N SER A 3 -38.71 -10.17 -19.83
CA SER A 3 -37.38 -9.64 -19.61
C SER A 3 -36.88 -10.00 -18.20
N PRO A 4 -35.75 -10.71 -18.02
CA PRO A 4 -35.21 -11.02 -16.70
C PRO A 4 -34.26 -9.91 -16.27
N ASN A 5 -34.76 -8.82 -15.69
CA ASN A 5 -33.87 -7.79 -15.12
C ASN A 5 -34.44 -6.96 -13.96
N THR A 6 -35.34 -7.55 -13.16
CA THR A 6 -36.01 -6.86 -12.03
C THR A 6 -35.45 -7.22 -10.65
N GLY A 7 -34.48 -8.14 -10.55
CA GLY A 7 -33.88 -8.55 -9.27
C GLY A 7 -33.00 -7.49 -8.59
N ILE A 8 -32.29 -6.67 -9.38
CA ILE A 8 -31.29 -5.72 -8.86
C ILE A 8 -31.93 -4.51 -8.17
N SER A 9 -33.16 -4.13 -8.54
CA SER A 9 -33.83 -2.95 -7.98
C SER A 9 -34.38 -3.16 -6.55
N ARG A 10 -34.40 -4.41 -6.04
CA ARG A 10 -34.91 -4.72 -4.70
C ARG A 10 -33.83 -4.74 -3.61
N ALA A 11 -32.59 -5.14 -3.92
CA ALA A 11 -31.52 -5.20 -2.92
C ALA A 11 -30.95 -3.81 -2.52
N MET A 12 -31.20 -2.76 -3.31
CA MET A 12 -30.78 -1.38 -3.01
C MET A 12 -31.87 -0.49 -2.41
N ARG A 13 -33.05 -1.02 -2.09
CA ARG A 13 -34.01 -0.30 -1.22
C ARG A 13 -33.67 -0.58 0.24
N CYS A 14 -32.56 -0.01 0.71
CA CYS A 14 -32.44 0.30 2.12
C CYS A 14 -33.68 1.13 2.49
N THR A 15 -34.42 0.64 3.47
CA THR A 15 -35.72 1.12 3.91
C THR A 15 -35.70 2.61 4.25
N ASN A 16 -36.51 3.38 3.51
CA ASN A 16 -37.03 4.74 3.75
C ASN A 16 -36.65 5.45 5.06
N SER A 17 -35.38 5.74 5.27
CA SER A 17 -34.96 6.72 6.26
C SER A 17 -33.64 7.32 5.83
N LEU A 18 -33.71 8.57 5.36
CA LEU A 18 -32.61 9.32 4.77
C LEU A 18 -31.43 9.38 5.76
N PRO A 19 -30.22 8.94 5.38
CA PRO A 19 -29.03 9.00 6.21
C PRO A 19 -28.45 10.42 6.23
N GLY A 20 -29.22 11.36 6.78
CA GLY A 20 -28.84 12.77 6.89
C GLY A 20 -29.64 13.52 7.95
N ASP A 21 -30.40 12.83 8.81
CA ASP A 21 -31.04 13.48 9.95
C ASP A 21 -29.97 13.82 10.99
N PRO A 22 -29.66 15.12 11.23
CA PRO A 22 -28.67 15.55 12.22
C PRO A 22 -29.04 15.15 13.66
N ARG A 23 -30.20 14.52 13.86
CA ARG A 23 -30.66 13.98 15.14
C ARG A 23 -30.23 12.54 15.42
N ARG A 24 -29.68 11.81 14.44
CA ARG A 24 -29.21 10.44 14.69
C ARG A 24 -27.97 10.45 15.55
N SER A 25 -27.93 9.58 16.55
CA SER A 25 -26.72 9.43 17.36
C SER A 25 -25.57 8.90 16.50
N LEU A 26 -24.33 9.15 16.94
CA LEU A 26 -23.15 8.60 16.27
C LEU A 26 -23.22 7.06 16.20
N GLU A 27 -23.82 6.41 17.20
CA GLU A 27 -24.04 4.96 17.19
C GLU A 27 -25.03 4.52 16.11
N GLU A 28 -26.14 5.24 15.91
CA GLU A 28 -27.11 4.92 14.86
C GLU A 28 -26.53 5.07 13.46
N GLN A 29 -25.73 6.13 13.23
CA GLN A 29 -25.02 6.33 11.95
C GLN A 29 -23.99 5.22 11.72
N HIS A 30 -23.27 4.81 12.76
CA HIS A 30 -22.33 3.69 12.70
C HIS A 30 -23.04 2.37 12.40
N GLN A 31 -24.20 2.10 13.00
CA GLN A 31 -24.95 0.87 12.76
C GLN A 31 -25.49 0.79 11.33
N VAL A 32 -26.05 1.88 10.80
CA VAL A 32 -26.49 1.94 9.39
C VAL A 32 -25.33 1.65 8.44
N TYR A 33 -24.15 2.16 8.75
CA TYR A 33 -22.95 1.84 7.99
C TYR A 33 -22.58 0.36 8.07
N LYS A 34 -22.53 -0.22 9.28
CA LYS A 34 -22.23 -1.64 9.48
C LYS A 34 -23.19 -2.50 8.65
N ASP A 35 -24.48 -2.19 8.70
CA ASP A 35 -25.51 -2.91 7.95
C ASP A 35 -25.31 -2.77 6.43
N ALA A 36 -24.96 -1.58 5.95
CA ALA A 36 -24.67 -1.36 4.53
C ALA A 36 -23.41 -2.11 4.07
N VAL A 37 -22.33 -2.12 4.86
CA VAL A 37 -21.11 -2.88 4.57
C VAL A 37 -21.38 -4.37 4.60
N ASN A 38 -22.06 -4.87 5.64
CA ASN A 38 -22.44 -6.28 5.74
C ASN A 38 -23.35 -6.68 4.59
N GLY A 39 -24.30 -5.84 4.18
CA GLY A 39 -25.14 -6.06 3.00
C GLY A 39 -24.30 -6.16 1.72
N HIS A 40 -23.34 -5.26 1.52
CA HIS A 40 -22.46 -5.27 0.36
C HIS A 40 -21.53 -6.50 0.34
N LEU A 41 -20.93 -6.82 1.49
CA LEU A 41 -20.13 -8.03 1.65
C LEU A 41 -20.98 -9.28 1.44
N ASN A 42 -22.23 -9.28 1.91
CA ASN A 42 -23.11 -10.41 1.69
C ASN A 42 -23.42 -10.60 0.21
N VAL A 43 -23.69 -9.52 -0.53
CA VAL A 43 -23.85 -9.59 -1.99
C VAL A 43 -22.58 -10.07 -2.70
N LEU A 44 -21.40 -9.69 -2.20
CA LEU A 44 -20.12 -10.06 -2.80
C LEU A 44 -19.61 -11.46 -2.42
N LEU A 45 -19.97 -11.96 -1.24
CA LEU A 45 -19.42 -13.19 -0.65
C LEU A 45 -20.45 -14.32 -0.56
N PHE A 46 -21.75 -14.02 -0.62
CA PHE A 46 -22.85 -14.97 -0.44
C PHE A 46 -23.96 -14.73 -1.51
N PRO A 47 -23.95 -15.47 -2.63
CA PRO A 47 -25.04 -15.41 -3.61
C PRO A 47 -26.39 -15.74 -2.98
N SER A 48 -27.46 -15.13 -3.47
CA SER A 48 -28.84 -15.29 -2.94
C SER A 48 -29.44 -16.68 -3.19
N ASP A 49 -28.78 -17.46 -4.04
CA ASP A 49 -29.25 -18.63 -4.75
C ASP A 49 -28.63 -19.94 -4.21
N GLY A 50 -27.70 -19.87 -3.25
CA GLY A 50 -27.12 -21.05 -2.59
C GLY A 50 -26.26 -21.93 -3.50
N THR A 51 -26.03 -21.55 -4.76
CA THR A 51 -25.18 -22.27 -5.71
C THR A 51 -23.70 -21.94 -5.48
N GLU A 52 -22.86 -22.97 -5.50
CA GLU A 52 -21.45 -22.97 -5.06
C GLU A 52 -20.49 -22.06 -5.87
N THR A 53 -20.92 -21.36 -6.90
CA THR A 53 -20.05 -20.48 -7.71
C THR A 53 -19.91 -19.08 -7.10
N HIS A 54 -19.42 -19.01 -5.85
CA HIS A 54 -19.29 -17.76 -5.08
C HIS A 54 -18.32 -16.73 -5.71
N ASN A 55 -17.34 -17.20 -6.49
CA ASN A 55 -16.39 -16.34 -7.19
C ASN A 55 -16.93 -15.72 -8.47
N ALA A 56 -18.06 -16.19 -9.00
CA ALA A 56 -18.52 -15.82 -10.34
C ALA A 56 -19.02 -14.36 -10.38
N TYR A 57 -19.85 -13.90 -9.44
CA TYR A 57 -20.52 -12.60 -9.63
C TYR A 57 -19.56 -11.39 -9.73
N LEU A 58 -18.64 -11.23 -8.77
CA LEU A 58 -17.66 -10.13 -8.81
C LEU A 58 -16.70 -10.30 -9.99
N ARG A 59 -16.26 -11.53 -10.27
CA ARG A 59 -15.39 -11.85 -11.40
C ARG A 59 -16.06 -11.50 -12.73
N ASP A 60 -17.25 -12.02 -12.99
CA ASP A 60 -18.02 -11.83 -14.22
C ASP A 60 -18.33 -10.35 -14.43
N THR A 61 -18.65 -9.64 -13.35
CA THR A 61 -18.85 -8.20 -13.36
C THR A 61 -17.57 -7.48 -13.76
N LEU A 62 -16.44 -7.78 -13.12
CA LEU A 62 -15.15 -7.18 -13.46
C LEU A 62 -14.73 -7.53 -14.89
N GLU A 63 -14.88 -8.78 -15.31
CA GLU A 63 -14.54 -9.25 -16.66
C GLU A 63 -15.35 -8.51 -17.73
N THR A 64 -16.66 -8.37 -17.51
CA THR A 64 -17.55 -7.59 -18.39
C THR A 64 -17.09 -6.14 -18.49
N TYR A 65 -16.78 -5.50 -17.36
CA TYR A 65 -16.33 -4.11 -17.36
C TYR A 65 -14.94 -3.94 -17.98
N LEU A 66 -13.97 -4.77 -17.61
CA LEU A 66 -12.61 -4.74 -18.14
C LEU A 66 -12.61 -4.87 -19.67
N SER A 67 -13.41 -5.80 -20.19
CA SER A 67 -13.56 -6.02 -21.64
C SER A 67 -14.19 -4.82 -22.37
N SER A 68 -14.96 -3.98 -21.66
CA SER A 68 -15.58 -2.78 -22.25
C SER A 68 -14.62 -1.59 -22.39
N PHE A 69 -13.46 -1.62 -21.75
CA PHE A 69 -12.49 -0.52 -21.78
C PHE A 69 -11.43 -0.71 -22.89
N ILE A 70 -11.57 0.05 -23.97
CA ILE A 70 -10.70 -0.05 -25.17
C ILE A 70 -9.27 0.46 -24.92
N ASN A 71 -9.06 1.32 -23.92
CA ASN A 71 -7.78 1.98 -23.65
C ASN A 71 -7.38 1.89 -22.16
N LEU A 72 -7.66 0.75 -21.53
CA LEU A 72 -7.35 0.56 -20.12
C LEU A 72 -5.86 0.35 -19.91
N ARG A 73 -5.16 1.35 -19.36
CA ARG A 73 -3.71 1.29 -19.10
C ARG A 73 -3.36 0.94 -17.66
N LEU A 74 -4.18 1.37 -16.73
CA LEU A 74 -3.98 1.21 -15.29
C LEU A 74 -5.14 0.39 -14.73
N VAL A 75 -4.80 -0.67 -14.02
CA VAL A 75 -5.74 -1.43 -13.21
C VAL A 75 -5.19 -1.57 -11.81
N GLY A 76 -6.05 -1.50 -10.80
CA GLY A 76 -5.59 -1.78 -9.47
C GLY A 76 -6.59 -1.48 -8.39
N LEU A 77 -6.22 -1.91 -7.19
CA LEU A 77 -6.87 -1.49 -5.97
C LEU A 77 -6.13 -0.24 -5.48
N ARG A 78 -6.88 0.82 -5.19
CA ARG A 78 -6.34 2.04 -4.59
C ARG A 78 -7.02 2.33 -3.26
N ASN A 79 -6.20 2.56 -2.25
CA ASN A 79 -6.70 2.94 -0.94
C ASN A 79 -6.83 4.47 -0.89
N PHE A 80 -8.04 4.94 -0.65
CA PHE A 80 -8.41 6.33 -0.84
C PHE A 80 -7.76 7.27 0.19
N ASN A 81 -7.35 6.79 1.37
CA ASN A 81 -6.82 7.65 2.46
C ASN A 81 -5.28 7.67 2.61
N GLY A 82 -4.51 7.00 1.75
CA GLY A 82 -3.07 6.82 2.00
C GLY A 82 -2.12 7.87 1.40
N HIS A 83 -2.53 8.63 0.38
CA HIS A 83 -1.63 9.55 -0.32
C HIS A 83 -2.09 11.00 -0.16
N ALA A 84 -2.07 11.48 1.09
CA ALA A 84 -2.10 12.91 1.39
C ALA A 84 -0.79 13.63 0.99
N THR A 85 0.10 13.00 0.22
CA THR A 85 1.27 13.71 -0.30
C THR A 85 0.82 14.64 -1.42
N ARG A 86 0.76 15.93 -1.08
CA ARG A 86 0.81 17.08 -2.00
C ARG A 86 2.06 17.10 -2.91
N LEU A 87 2.79 15.99 -3.08
CA LEU A 87 4.17 15.95 -3.56
C LEU A 87 4.40 15.00 -4.76
N SER A 88 3.34 14.59 -5.46
CA SER A 88 3.45 13.80 -6.68
C SER A 88 3.00 14.66 -7.88
N ILE A 89 3.97 15.13 -8.67
CA ILE A 89 3.74 15.86 -9.94
C ILE A 89 3.13 14.93 -11.02
N VAL A 90 3.15 13.61 -10.79
CA VAL A 90 2.54 12.60 -11.65
C VAL A 90 1.33 12.00 -10.93
N ASP A 91 0.39 12.86 -10.52
CA ASP A 91 -0.89 12.40 -9.99
C ASP A 91 -1.84 12.11 -11.15
N PRO A 92 -2.27 10.86 -11.39
CA PRO A 92 -3.49 10.62 -12.15
C PRO A 92 -4.65 11.34 -11.43
N PRO A 93 -5.69 11.78 -12.16
CA PRO A 93 -6.71 12.67 -11.62
C PRO A 93 -7.30 12.09 -10.32
N ARG A 94 -7.06 12.80 -9.20
CA ARG A 94 -7.58 12.50 -7.85
C ARG A 94 -9.11 12.38 -7.76
N LYS A 95 -9.82 12.69 -8.85
CA LYS A 95 -11.27 12.60 -8.96
C LYS A 95 -11.65 11.26 -9.58
N VAL A 96 -11.88 10.27 -8.73
CA VAL A 96 -12.65 9.08 -9.14
C VAL A 96 -14.05 9.58 -9.52
N ARG A 97 -14.33 9.64 -10.82
CA ARG A 97 -15.65 10.04 -11.31
C ARG A 97 -16.67 9.05 -10.75
N GLY A 98 -17.69 9.58 -10.08
CA GLY A 98 -18.76 8.78 -9.49
C GLY A 98 -18.66 8.62 -7.98
N LEU A 99 -17.50 8.75 -7.34
CA LEU A 99 -17.43 8.62 -5.88
C LEU A 99 -18.15 9.77 -5.18
N ASP A 100 -17.98 11.02 -5.65
CA ASP A 100 -18.73 12.16 -5.13
C ASP A 100 -20.22 12.09 -5.43
N ARG A 101 -20.61 11.39 -6.51
CA ARG A 101 -22.03 11.14 -6.83
C ARG A 101 -22.59 10.06 -5.92
N LEU A 102 -21.85 8.98 -5.69
CA LEU A 102 -22.20 7.89 -4.79
C LEU A 102 -22.27 8.38 -3.35
N ARG A 103 -21.31 9.19 -2.90
CA ARG A 103 -21.36 9.90 -1.61
C ARG A 103 -22.63 10.72 -1.46
N ARG A 104 -22.97 11.52 -2.48
CA ARG A 104 -24.22 12.30 -2.49
C ARG A 104 -25.49 11.43 -2.53
N GLN A 105 -25.43 10.26 -3.18
CA GLN A 105 -26.56 9.33 -3.24
C GLN A 105 -26.75 8.55 -1.94
N LEU A 106 -25.65 8.22 -1.27
CA LEU A 106 -25.65 7.48 -0.02
C LEU A 106 -25.75 8.41 1.20
N ASP A 107 -25.56 9.72 1.03
CA ASP A 107 -25.51 10.74 2.10
C ASP A 107 -24.48 10.46 3.22
N PHE A 108 -23.53 9.57 2.93
CA PHE A 108 -22.33 9.32 3.72
C PHE A 108 -21.21 8.85 2.80
N ASN A 109 -19.97 8.84 3.29
CA ASN A 109 -18.85 8.30 2.54
C ASN A 109 -18.81 6.77 2.70
N PRO A 110 -19.13 5.98 1.66
CA PRO A 110 -19.20 4.52 1.77
C PRO A 110 -17.85 3.88 2.11
N VAL A 111 -16.76 4.60 1.88
CA VAL A 111 -15.41 4.17 2.21
C VAL A 111 -15.03 4.56 3.63
N TYR A 112 -15.61 5.64 4.19
CA TYR A 112 -15.29 6.19 5.51
C TYR A 112 -16.55 6.75 6.20
N PRO A 113 -17.31 5.92 6.93
CA PRO A 113 -18.49 6.40 7.65
C PRO A 113 -18.08 7.30 8.81
N ALA A 114 -18.80 8.41 8.96
CA ALA A 114 -18.72 9.33 10.07
C ALA A 114 -17.31 9.89 10.33
N GLU A 115 -17.02 11.05 9.74
CA GLU A 115 -16.11 12.00 10.35
C GLU A 115 -16.79 12.58 11.60
N PRO A 116 -16.28 12.37 12.83
CA PRO A 116 -16.34 13.46 13.77
C PRO A 116 -15.42 14.56 13.20
N LEU A 117 -15.92 15.79 13.11
CA LEU A 117 -15.24 17.01 12.63
C LEU A 117 -13.88 17.33 13.32
N ASN A 118 -13.36 16.45 14.16
CA ASN A 118 -12.05 16.56 14.77
C ASN A 118 -10.99 15.96 13.84
N ALA A 119 -10.36 16.84 13.06
CA ALA A 119 -9.24 16.58 12.13
C ALA A 119 -8.04 15.78 12.70
N GLN A 120 -8.02 15.49 14.01
CA GLN A 120 -7.00 14.65 14.63
C GLN A 120 -7.22 13.14 14.46
N TYR A 121 -8.42 12.69 14.09
CA TYR A 121 -8.72 11.26 13.88
C TYR A 121 -8.61 10.78 12.42
N GLU A 122 -8.39 11.68 11.46
CA GLU A 122 -8.20 11.34 10.03
C GLU A 122 -7.03 10.36 9.81
N TYR A 123 -6.00 10.41 10.65
CA TYR A 123 -4.84 9.54 10.56
C TYR A 123 -5.05 8.16 11.20
N ALA A 124 -5.90 8.05 12.23
CA ALA A 124 -6.04 6.83 13.02
C ALA A 124 -6.96 5.78 12.39
N ARG A 125 -7.92 6.21 11.56
CA ARG A 125 -8.86 5.32 10.86
C ARG A 125 -8.47 5.02 9.42
N SER A 126 -7.22 5.31 9.07
CA SER A 126 -6.61 5.02 7.78
C SER A 126 -6.54 3.49 7.57
N SER A 127 -7.65 2.83 7.25
CA SER A 127 -7.71 1.65 6.36
C SER A 127 -6.81 0.44 6.67
N SER A 128 -6.17 0.43 7.83
CA SER A 128 -5.06 -0.45 8.20
C SER A 128 -5.59 -1.78 8.71
N PHE A 129 -6.81 -1.79 9.25
CA PHE A 129 -7.39 -2.94 9.92
C PHE A 129 -8.52 -3.62 9.15
N ARG A 130 -9.06 -2.99 8.10
CA ARG A 130 -10.14 -3.56 7.27
C ARG A 130 -9.61 -4.55 6.25
N GLY A 131 -9.15 -5.68 6.79
CA GLY A 131 -9.03 -6.98 6.15
C GLY A 131 -8.08 -7.04 4.97
N SER A 132 -6.79 -7.19 5.24
CA SER A 132 -5.81 -7.72 4.27
C SER A 132 -6.38 -8.91 3.49
N ALA A 133 -7.07 -9.82 4.17
CA ALA A 133 -7.78 -10.94 3.56
C ALA A 133 -8.84 -10.56 2.51
N PHE A 134 -9.62 -9.50 2.74
CA PHE A 134 -10.64 -9.02 1.80
C PHE A 134 -9.99 -8.26 0.64
N GLN A 135 -8.96 -7.46 0.91
CA GLN A 135 -8.16 -6.80 -0.13
C GLN A 135 -7.51 -7.84 -1.06
N SER A 136 -6.95 -8.90 -0.50
CA SER A 136 -6.39 -10.02 -1.25
C SER A 136 -7.44 -10.82 -2.00
N TYR A 137 -8.66 -10.96 -1.46
CA TYR A 137 -9.78 -11.54 -2.22
C TYR A 137 -10.10 -10.70 -3.46
N ILE A 138 -10.39 -9.41 -3.27
CA ILE A 138 -10.72 -8.51 -4.39
C ILE A 138 -9.57 -8.50 -5.39
N PHE A 139 -8.33 -8.47 -4.93
CA PHE A 139 -7.17 -8.43 -5.80
C PHE A 139 -7.00 -9.71 -6.61
N SER A 140 -7.21 -10.89 -5.99
CA SER A 140 -7.22 -12.16 -6.71
C SER A 140 -8.31 -12.17 -7.78
N THR A 141 -9.51 -11.74 -7.43
CA THR A 141 -10.63 -11.66 -8.38
C THR A 141 -10.33 -10.70 -9.52
N LEU A 142 -9.66 -9.58 -9.24
CA LEU A 142 -9.20 -8.63 -10.24
C LEU A 142 -8.17 -9.23 -11.19
N LEU A 143 -7.16 -9.93 -10.67
CA LEU A 143 -6.18 -10.65 -11.49
C LEU A 143 -6.84 -11.71 -12.38
N ASN A 144 -7.79 -12.46 -11.83
CA ASN A 144 -8.52 -13.47 -12.61
C ASN A 144 -9.35 -12.84 -13.73
N ALA A 145 -10.00 -11.70 -13.46
CA ALA A 145 -10.74 -10.96 -14.47
C ALA A 145 -9.82 -10.36 -15.54
N ILE A 146 -8.63 -9.87 -15.17
CA ILE A 146 -7.61 -9.43 -16.13
C ILE A 146 -7.17 -10.60 -17.02
N ALA A 147 -6.91 -11.77 -16.42
CA ALA A 147 -6.50 -12.97 -17.13
C ALA A 147 -7.55 -13.42 -18.15
N ALA A 148 -8.83 -13.37 -17.78
CA ALA A 148 -9.96 -13.81 -18.61
C ALA A 148 -10.33 -12.79 -19.71
N SER A 149 -10.24 -11.49 -19.43
CA SER A 149 -10.60 -10.45 -20.40
C SER A 149 -9.56 -10.21 -21.50
N HIS A 150 -8.38 -10.83 -21.39
CA HIS A 150 -7.27 -10.70 -22.34
C HIS A 150 -6.85 -9.24 -22.62
N ILE A 151 -7.13 -8.34 -21.69
CA ILE A 151 -6.74 -6.93 -21.81
C ILE A 151 -5.22 -6.78 -21.62
N SER A 152 -4.65 -5.79 -22.30
CA SER A 152 -3.28 -5.36 -22.05
C SER A 152 -3.30 -4.19 -21.09
N ILE A 153 -2.57 -4.28 -19.99
CA ILE A 153 -2.37 -3.19 -19.04
C ILE A 153 -0.89 -2.80 -19.01
N GLU A 154 -0.61 -1.53 -18.74
CA GLU A 154 0.74 -1.00 -18.58
C GLU A 154 1.11 -0.81 -17.10
N ALA A 155 0.10 -0.72 -16.23
CA ALA A 155 0.26 -0.34 -14.84
C ALA A 155 -0.67 -1.12 -13.90
N LEU A 156 -0.11 -1.60 -12.78
CA LEU A 156 -0.82 -2.37 -11.75
C LEU A 156 -0.63 -1.74 -10.36
N GLU A 157 -1.74 -1.50 -9.65
CA GLU A 157 -1.74 -1.03 -8.25
C GLU A 157 -2.44 -2.03 -7.31
N THR A 158 -1.87 -2.26 -6.13
CA THR A 158 -2.26 -3.42 -5.31
C THR A 158 -2.71 -3.06 -3.89
N CYS A 159 -3.30 -1.87 -3.68
CA CYS A 159 -3.33 -1.19 -2.38
C CYS A 159 -3.52 -2.09 -1.13
N GLY A 160 -2.45 -2.29 -0.36
CA GLY A 160 -2.51 -3.09 0.86
C GLY A 160 -2.47 -4.59 0.58
N GLY A 161 -1.41 -5.25 1.06
CA GLY A 161 -1.46 -6.68 1.35
C GLY A 161 -1.01 -7.65 0.26
N MET A 162 0.11 -7.44 -0.45
CA MET A 162 0.34 -8.24 -1.67
C MET A 162 1.63 -9.01 -1.81
N MET A 163 2.75 -8.62 -1.18
CA MET A 163 3.98 -9.35 -1.51
C MET A 163 4.02 -10.76 -0.90
N VAL A 164 3.48 -10.99 0.30
CA VAL A 164 3.35 -12.35 0.88
C VAL A 164 2.02 -12.44 1.61
N ASP A 165 0.94 -12.29 0.86
CA ASP A 165 -0.35 -12.77 1.34
C ASP A 165 -0.62 -14.17 0.80
N ASP A 166 -0.54 -15.12 1.73
CA ASP A 166 -0.96 -16.52 1.58
C ASP A 166 -2.40 -16.69 1.05
N ALA A 167 -3.20 -15.61 1.05
CA ALA A 167 -4.58 -15.57 0.62
C ALA A 167 -4.77 -15.25 -0.88
N LEU A 168 -3.70 -14.99 -1.64
CA LEU A 168 -3.77 -14.74 -3.08
C LEU A 168 -3.70 -16.06 -3.85
N THR A 169 -4.77 -16.39 -4.55
CA THR A 169 -4.90 -17.66 -5.28
C THR A 169 -5.08 -17.40 -6.77
N VAL A 170 -4.08 -17.84 -7.54
CA VAL A 170 -4.12 -17.82 -9.01
C VAL A 170 -3.99 -19.27 -9.50
N SER A 171 -4.96 -19.74 -10.28
CA SER A 171 -4.91 -21.08 -10.87
C SER A 171 -3.77 -21.17 -11.90
N PRO A 172 -3.27 -22.39 -12.24
CA PRO A 172 -2.24 -22.54 -13.28
C PRO A 172 -2.63 -21.92 -14.64
N ALA A 173 -3.91 -21.99 -15.00
CA ALA A 173 -4.41 -21.40 -16.24
C ALA A 173 -4.40 -19.87 -16.18
N GLU A 174 -4.86 -19.28 -15.07
CA GLU A 174 -4.83 -17.83 -14.85
C GLU A 174 -3.38 -17.32 -14.81
N GLU A 175 -2.47 -18.04 -14.15
CA GLU A 175 -1.04 -17.71 -14.13
C GLU A 175 -0.49 -17.65 -15.56
N GLN A 176 -0.78 -18.67 -16.37
CA GLN A 176 -0.29 -18.74 -17.74
C GLN A 176 -0.84 -17.59 -18.61
N ALA A 177 -2.09 -17.19 -18.40
CA ALA A 177 -2.70 -16.04 -19.07
C ALA A 177 -2.11 -14.69 -18.59
N LEU A 178 -1.72 -14.58 -17.33
CA LEU A 178 -1.13 -13.37 -16.74
C LEU A 178 0.32 -13.15 -17.16
N LYS A 179 1.12 -14.20 -17.40
CA LYS A 179 2.54 -14.08 -17.80
C LYS A 179 2.81 -13.03 -18.89
N PRO A 180 2.15 -13.05 -20.07
CA PRO A 180 2.41 -12.06 -21.12
C PRO A 180 2.01 -10.63 -20.73
N ILE A 181 1.09 -10.47 -19.77
CA ILE A 181 0.68 -9.16 -19.25
C ILE A 181 1.78 -8.63 -18.30
N PHE A 182 2.23 -9.44 -17.34
CA PHE A 182 3.30 -9.05 -16.41
C PHE A 182 4.60 -8.74 -17.14
N GLN A 183 4.98 -9.51 -18.17
CA GLN A 183 6.17 -9.25 -18.99
C GLN A 183 6.16 -7.91 -19.75
N LYS A 184 5.00 -7.25 -19.87
CA LYS A 184 4.84 -5.94 -20.53
C LYS A 184 4.54 -4.82 -19.54
N LEU A 185 4.42 -5.15 -18.26
CA LEU A 185 4.05 -4.19 -17.23
C LEU A 185 5.18 -3.17 -17.04
N GLN A 186 4.84 -1.89 -17.10
CA GLN A 186 5.80 -0.77 -16.99
C GLN A 186 5.75 -0.11 -15.62
N TYR A 187 4.62 -0.21 -14.93
CA TYR A 187 4.43 0.37 -13.60
C TYR A 187 3.85 -0.65 -12.63
N LEU A 188 4.47 -0.77 -11.46
CA LEU A 188 3.96 -1.59 -10.37
C LEU A 188 3.98 -0.78 -9.07
N SER A 189 2.82 -0.68 -8.42
CA SER A 189 2.71 -0.16 -7.06
C SER A 189 2.25 -1.28 -6.13
N ALA A 190 3.20 -1.88 -5.43
CA ALA A 190 2.96 -3.00 -4.53
C ALA A 190 2.98 -2.56 -3.06
N CYS A 191 2.07 -3.15 -2.28
CA CYS A 191 2.12 -3.05 -0.83
C CYS A 191 2.68 -4.32 -0.22
N ILE A 192 3.76 -4.18 0.55
CA ILE A 192 4.38 -5.22 1.35
C ILE A 192 3.57 -5.40 2.63
N SER A 193 3.21 -6.63 2.95
CA SER A 193 2.48 -7.01 4.17
C SER A 193 2.91 -8.38 4.62
N SER A 194 2.89 -8.60 5.94
CA SER A 194 3.23 -9.87 6.58
C SER A 194 2.00 -10.71 6.83
N ALA A 195 2.04 -12.00 6.50
CA ALA A 195 1.06 -12.96 7.02
C ALA A 195 1.08 -13.05 8.57
N HIS A 196 2.26 -12.88 9.20
CA HIS A 196 2.40 -12.87 10.66
C HIS A 196 1.87 -11.59 11.30
N THR A 197 1.91 -10.46 10.60
CA THR A 197 1.19 -9.28 11.08
C THR A 197 -0.31 -9.48 10.93
N GLN A 198 -0.82 -10.21 9.94
CA GLN A 198 -2.27 -10.46 9.85
C GLN A 198 -2.86 -11.21 11.05
N GLU A 199 -2.18 -12.22 11.59
CA GLU A 199 -2.69 -12.95 12.76
C GLU A 199 -2.68 -12.09 14.03
N LYS A 200 -1.60 -11.35 14.27
CA LYS A 200 -1.52 -10.41 15.40
C LYS A 200 -2.41 -9.19 15.22
N GLU A 201 -2.54 -8.69 13.99
CA GLU A 201 -3.49 -7.65 13.60
C GLU A 201 -4.91 -8.10 13.94
N ARG A 202 -5.26 -9.37 13.66
CA ARG A 202 -6.56 -9.97 14.03
C ARG A 202 -6.80 -10.00 15.53
N GLU A 203 -5.79 -10.35 16.31
CA GLU A 203 -5.85 -10.33 17.78
C GLU A 203 -6.06 -8.89 18.31
N SER A 204 -5.53 -7.88 17.61
CA SER A 204 -5.70 -6.47 17.94
C SER A 204 -6.96 -5.80 17.38
N LEU A 205 -7.80 -6.52 16.62
CA LEU A 205 -9.03 -5.95 16.07
C LEU A 205 -10.02 -5.59 17.18
N ASP A 206 -10.61 -4.39 17.07
CA ASP A 206 -11.73 -3.96 17.90
C ASP A 206 -12.96 -4.87 17.68
N GLN A 207 -13.90 -4.87 18.62
CA GLN A 207 -15.08 -5.73 18.59
C GLN A 207 -15.86 -5.66 17.26
N ASP A 208 -15.96 -4.46 16.68
CA ASP A 208 -16.63 -4.20 15.40
C ASP A 208 -15.92 -4.86 14.20
N GLU A 209 -14.59 -4.95 14.26
CA GLU A 209 -13.77 -5.57 13.22
C GLU A 209 -13.73 -7.09 13.37
N ARG A 210 -13.88 -7.61 14.61
CA ARG A 210 -14.10 -9.04 14.86
C ARG A 210 -15.42 -9.52 14.27
N GLU A 211 -16.48 -8.72 14.32
CA GLU A 211 -17.76 -9.04 13.68
C GLU A 211 -17.58 -9.21 12.17
N LEU A 212 -16.89 -8.27 11.51
CA LEU A 212 -16.57 -8.34 10.08
C LEU A 212 -15.65 -9.53 9.75
N GLY A 213 -14.64 -9.76 10.59
CA GLY A 213 -13.77 -10.92 10.54
C GLY A 213 -14.57 -12.22 10.61
N SER A 214 -15.59 -12.30 11.47
CA SER A 214 -16.44 -13.48 11.60
C SER A 214 -17.30 -13.76 10.35
N VAL A 215 -17.74 -12.72 9.64
CA VAL A 215 -18.44 -12.85 8.35
C VAL A 215 -17.50 -13.44 7.29
N LEU A 216 -16.26 -12.91 7.23
CA LEU A 216 -15.23 -13.45 6.35
C LEU A 216 -14.88 -14.90 6.73
N GLU A 217 -14.72 -15.23 8.01
CA GLU A 217 -14.39 -16.58 8.46
C GLU A 217 -15.46 -17.62 8.13
N LYS A 218 -16.72 -17.21 8.15
CA LYS A 218 -17.86 -18.06 7.77
C LYS A 218 -18.00 -18.21 6.26
N SER A 219 -17.38 -17.32 5.47
CA SER A 219 -17.43 -17.40 4.01
C SER A 219 -16.78 -18.67 3.47
N VAL A 220 -17.33 -19.18 2.36
CA VAL A 220 -16.77 -20.34 1.65
C VAL A 220 -15.34 -20.06 1.19
N ILE A 221 -15.09 -18.83 0.72
CA ILE A 221 -13.77 -18.32 0.31
C ILE A 221 -12.74 -18.53 1.43
N TRP A 222 -13.09 -18.24 2.67
CA TRP A 222 -12.17 -18.43 3.80
C TRP A 222 -11.89 -19.89 4.13
N LYS A 223 -12.92 -20.74 4.05
CA LYS A 223 -12.77 -22.17 4.29
C LYS A 223 -11.88 -22.82 3.23
N GLU A 224 -12.07 -22.47 1.96
CA GLU A 224 -11.20 -22.90 0.85
C GLU A 224 -9.75 -22.42 1.03
N ARG A 225 -9.55 -21.21 1.56
CA ARG A 225 -8.23 -20.66 1.85
C ARG A 225 -7.47 -21.42 2.95
N LYS A 226 -8.15 -21.81 4.03
CA LYS A 226 -7.51 -22.60 5.10
C LYS A 226 -7.08 -23.99 4.61
N THR A 227 -7.78 -24.56 3.63
CA THR A 227 -7.49 -25.90 3.12
C THR A 227 -6.49 -25.93 1.97
N LEU A 228 -6.14 -24.78 1.37
CA LEU A 228 -5.15 -24.68 0.31
C LEU A 228 -3.73 -25.00 0.81
N GLN A 229 -3.06 -25.94 0.13
CA GLN A 229 -1.67 -26.32 0.41
C GLN A 229 -0.71 -25.13 0.26
N LYS A 230 0.33 -25.11 1.11
CA LYS A 230 1.36 -24.04 1.17
C LYS A 230 2.03 -23.75 -0.18
N GLU A 231 2.20 -24.76 -1.03
CA GLU A 231 2.79 -24.62 -2.37
C GLU A 231 1.98 -23.73 -3.32
N ARG A 232 0.65 -23.63 -3.14
CA ARG A 232 -0.20 -22.76 -3.96
C ARG A 232 -0.12 -21.29 -3.56
N LYS A 233 0.38 -20.99 -2.36
CA LYS A 233 0.30 -19.66 -1.72
C LYS A 233 1.38 -18.67 -2.20
N ASN A 234 2.43 -19.15 -2.87
CA ASN A 234 3.59 -18.33 -3.27
C ASN A 234 3.73 -18.10 -4.79
N ARG A 235 2.66 -18.24 -5.57
CA ARG A 235 2.77 -18.17 -7.05
C ARG A 235 2.79 -16.74 -7.60
N LEU A 236 2.32 -15.75 -6.84
CA LEU A 236 2.24 -14.36 -7.29
C LEU A 236 3.59 -13.65 -7.30
N LEU A 237 4.46 -13.90 -6.33
CA LEU A 237 5.80 -13.29 -6.30
C LEU A 237 6.61 -13.62 -7.56
N PRO A 238 6.73 -14.90 -7.98
CA PRO A 238 7.34 -15.24 -9.26
C PRO A 238 6.68 -14.57 -10.46
N LEU A 239 5.35 -14.41 -10.47
CA LEU A 239 4.66 -13.66 -11.53
C LEU A 239 5.07 -12.19 -11.57
N LEU A 240 5.19 -11.54 -10.41
CA LEU A 240 5.64 -10.14 -10.32
C LEU A 240 7.09 -9.99 -10.78
N ALA A 241 7.95 -10.98 -10.51
CA ALA A 241 9.33 -10.98 -10.98
C ALA A 241 9.42 -10.95 -12.51
N LEU A 242 8.44 -11.52 -13.23
CA LEU A 242 8.38 -11.47 -14.69
C LEU A 242 8.21 -10.04 -15.23
N ALA A 243 7.70 -9.11 -14.43
CA ALA A 243 7.60 -7.71 -14.80
C ALA A 243 8.93 -6.96 -14.65
N ALA A 244 9.85 -7.42 -13.82
CA ALA A 244 11.07 -6.70 -13.47
C ALA A 244 11.86 -6.16 -14.70
N PRO A 245 12.04 -6.91 -15.80
CA PRO A 245 12.76 -6.40 -16.96
C PRO A 245 12.07 -5.24 -17.69
N SER A 246 10.72 -5.20 -17.70
CA SER A 246 9.95 -4.16 -18.40
C SER A 246 9.54 -2.99 -17.52
N LEU A 247 9.66 -3.14 -16.19
CA LEU A 247 9.29 -2.09 -15.24
C LEU A 247 10.17 -0.86 -15.41
N LYS A 248 9.51 0.29 -15.59
CA LYS A 248 10.10 1.63 -15.58
C LYS A 248 9.93 2.32 -14.24
N SER A 249 8.87 1.95 -13.51
CA SER A 249 8.55 2.53 -12.21
C SER A 249 8.05 1.46 -11.24
N LEU A 250 8.66 1.46 -10.06
CA LEU A 250 8.29 0.58 -8.95
C LEU A 250 8.00 1.43 -7.71
N ASN A 251 6.84 1.23 -7.10
CA ASN A 251 6.48 1.81 -5.82
C ASN A 251 6.25 0.68 -4.81
N LEU A 252 7.10 0.61 -3.79
CA LEU A 252 6.96 -0.32 -2.68
C LEU A 252 6.56 0.45 -1.43
N THR A 253 5.42 0.07 -0.87
CA THR A 253 4.95 0.62 0.41
C THR A 253 4.77 -0.50 1.40
N MET A 254 5.18 -0.35 2.65
CA MET A 254 4.72 -1.27 3.71
C MET A 254 3.68 -0.60 4.58
N ARG A 255 2.62 -1.33 4.93
CA ARG A 255 1.72 -0.88 6.00
C ARG A 255 2.18 -1.46 7.32
N LEU A 256 2.70 -0.60 8.19
CA LEU A 256 2.98 -0.95 9.57
C LEU A 256 1.67 -0.83 10.36
N ALA A 257 1.06 -1.96 10.69
CA ALA A 257 -0.24 -2.00 11.35
C ALA A 257 -0.30 -1.33 12.74
N SER A 258 0.84 -1.05 13.38
CA SER A 258 0.91 -0.67 14.80
C SER A 258 1.65 0.63 15.11
N LEU A 259 2.03 1.46 14.13
CA LEU A 259 2.78 2.70 14.41
C LEU A 259 2.04 3.73 15.30
N LEU A 260 0.74 3.54 15.53
CA LEU A 260 -0.06 4.42 16.40
C LEU A 260 -0.09 3.97 17.86
N GLU A 261 0.31 2.72 18.18
CA GLU A 261 0.38 2.26 19.56
C GLU A 261 1.82 2.34 20.07
N THR A 262 2.07 3.38 20.87
CA THR A 262 3.32 3.61 21.61
C THR A 262 3.77 2.44 22.52
N SER A 263 2.95 1.40 22.67
CA SER A 263 3.13 0.29 23.61
C SER A 263 3.48 -1.06 22.98
N LEU A 264 3.29 -1.28 21.67
CA LEU A 264 3.60 -2.59 21.08
C LEU A 264 5.12 -2.78 20.99
N THR A 265 5.60 -3.79 21.70
CA THR A 265 7.00 -4.18 21.78
C THR A 265 7.51 -4.53 20.38
N TRP A 266 8.48 -3.74 19.90
CA TRP A 266 9.14 -3.86 18.60
C TRP A 266 9.90 -5.19 18.43
N GLU A 267 9.93 -6.02 19.47
CA GLU A 267 10.96 -7.01 19.71
C GLU A 267 10.78 -8.34 18.97
N LYS A 268 9.62 -8.63 18.36
CA LYS A 268 9.32 -10.01 17.97
C LYS A 268 8.69 -10.34 16.60
N SER A 269 8.20 -9.43 15.75
CA SER A 269 7.41 -9.92 14.60
C SER A 269 7.25 -9.03 13.35
N GLY A 270 8.22 -8.21 12.98
CA GLY A 270 8.10 -7.44 11.73
C GLY A 270 9.39 -6.97 11.06
N LEU A 271 10.49 -6.90 11.82
CA LEU A 271 11.79 -6.46 11.34
C LEU A 271 12.33 -7.34 10.21
N ASP A 272 12.26 -8.65 10.40
CA ASP A 272 12.88 -9.60 9.47
C ASP A 272 12.15 -9.69 8.12
N LEU A 273 10.88 -9.26 8.05
CA LEU A 273 10.07 -9.54 6.87
C LEU A 273 10.39 -8.62 5.69
N VAL A 274 10.50 -7.31 5.91
CA VAL A 274 10.86 -6.38 4.82
C VAL A 274 12.22 -6.76 4.28
N ASP A 275 13.15 -7.08 5.18
CA ASP A 275 14.48 -7.53 4.82
C ASP A 275 14.40 -8.81 3.99
N GLN A 276 13.69 -9.86 4.44
CA GLN A 276 13.46 -11.08 3.65
C GLN A 276 12.83 -10.81 2.28
N HIS A 277 11.90 -9.86 2.18
CA HIS A 277 11.32 -9.48 0.89
C HIS A 277 12.30 -8.72 0.00
N PHE A 278 13.13 -7.86 0.58
CA PHE A 278 14.16 -7.13 -0.15
C PHE A 278 15.26 -8.07 -0.63
N GLU A 279 15.64 -9.06 0.19
CA GLU A 279 16.53 -10.15 -0.19
C GLU A 279 15.93 -10.95 -1.34
N TRP A 280 14.69 -11.42 -1.21
CA TRP A 280 14.02 -12.18 -2.26
C TRP A 280 13.89 -11.36 -3.56
N ILE A 281 13.46 -10.10 -3.49
CA ILE A 281 13.43 -9.19 -4.65
C ILE A 281 14.82 -9.08 -5.26
N SER A 282 15.86 -8.87 -4.45
CA SER A 282 17.21 -8.67 -4.96
C SER A 282 17.77 -9.89 -5.71
N GLU A 283 17.32 -11.09 -5.33
CA GLU A 283 17.71 -12.35 -5.97
C GLU A 283 16.90 -12.65 -7.25
N HIS A 284 15.65 -12.21 -7.32
CA HIS A 284 14.71 -12.65 -8.37
C HIS A 284 14.32 -11.56 -9.37
N PHE A 285 14.46 -10.28 -9.01
CA PHE A 285 14.09 -9.16 -9.87
C PHE A 285 15.32 -8.66 -10.63
N HIS A 286 15.29 -8.84 -11.94
CA HIS A 286 16.33 -8.33 -12.84
C HIS A 286 15.82 -7.11 -13.59
N PHE A 287 16.06 -5.93 -13.02
CA PHE A 287 15.65 -4.66 -13.61
C PHE A 287 16.58 -4.25 -14.75
N SER A 288 16.04 -4.04 -15.95
CA SER A 288 16.80 -3.52 -17.10
C SER A 288 16.31 -2.16 -17.58
N GLN A 289 15.16 -1.67 -17.07
CA GLN A 289 14.55 -0.41 -17.48
C GLN A 289 14.07 0.45 -16.29
N LEU A 290 14.35 0.07 -15.05
CA LEU A 290 13.77 0.71 -13.87
C LEU A 290 14.40 2.08 -13.62
N SER A 291 13.76 3.12 -14.16
CA SER A 291 14.19 4.51 -14.00
C SER A 291 13.68 5.18 -12.71
N SER A 292 12.58 4.71 -12.14
CA SER A 292 11.95 5.34 -10.97
C SER A 292 11.63 4.34 -9.87
N LEU A 293 12.12 4.60 -8.66
CA LEU A 293 11.86 3.79 -7.47
C LEU A 293 11.33 4.66 -6.33
N SER A 294 10.21 4.23 -5.76
CA SER A 294 9.60 4.83 -4.57
C SER A 294 9.51 3.79 -3.46
N LEU A 295 10.14 4.07 -2.33
CA LEU A 295 10.14 3.25 -1.13
C LEU A 295 9.48 4.05 -0.01
N SER A 296 8.36 3.54 0.52
CA SER A 296 7.64 4.28 1.56
C SER A 296 7.10 3.45 2.72
N HIS A 297 7.13 4.04 3.93
CA HIS A 297 6.61 3.42 5.16
C HIS A 297 7.27 2.07 5.49
N LEU A 298 8.56 1.94 5.18
CA LEU A 298 9.31 0.70 5.34
C LEU A 298 10.13 0.70 6.63
N MET A 299 10.29 -0.47 7.22
CA MET A 299 11.22 -0.72 8.32
C MET A 299 12.28 -1.67 7.78
N VAL A 300 13.53 -1.24 7.72
CA VAL A 300 14.55 -1.93 6.92
C VAL A 300 15.93 -1.77 7.54
N THR A 301 16.77 -2.80 7.40
CA THR A 301 18.19 -2.69 7.74
C THR A 301 19.00 -2.14 6.56
N LEU A 302 20.14 -1.52 6.85
CA LEU A 302 21.02 -0.99 5.81
C LEU A 302 21.48 -2.07 4.80
N PRO A 303 21.92 -3.27 5.20
CA PRO A 303 22.35 -4.30 4.25
C PRO A 303 21.25 -4.70 3.24
N SER A 304 20.03 -4.92 3.73
CA SER A 304 18.89 -5.31 2.88
C SER A 304 18.45 -4.17 1.95
N PHE A 305 18.45 -2.94 2.45
CA PHE A 305 18.21 -1.74 1.64
C PHE A 305 19.25 -1.60 0.51
N SER A 306 20.54 -1.68 0.85
CA SER A 306 21.61 -1.56 -0.13
C SER A 306 21.57 -2.68 -1.17
N ARG A 307 21.32 -3.93 -0.75
CA ARG A 307 21.21 -5.07 -1.66
C ARG A 307 20.05 -4.91 -2.64
N MET A 308 18.89 -4.45 -2.16
CA MET A 308 17.74 -4.18 -3.01
C MET A 308 18.05 -3.05 -4.01
N LEU A 309 18.60 -1.93 -3.54
CA LEU A 309 18.96 -0.81 -4.40
C LEU A 309 20.01 -1.18 -5.45
N HIS A 310 20.98 -2.02 -5.10
CA HIS A 310 22.04 -2.46 -6.01
C HIS A 310 21.50 -3.02 -7.33
N THR A 311 20.37 -3.74 -7.28
CA THR A 311 19.69 -4.30 -8.47
C THR A 311 19.22 -3.26 -9.48
N THR A 312 19.19 -1.99 -9.09
CA THR A 312 18.69 -0.86 -9.89
C THR A 312 19.79 0.15 -10.25
N SER A 313 21.02 -0.07 -9.75
CA SER A 313 22.14 0.89 -9.83
C SER A 313 22.45 1.44 -11.21
N SER A 314 22.34 0.62 -12.26
CA SER A 314 22.66 1.02 -13.64
C SER A 314 21.54 1.79 -14.36
N THR A 315 20.30 1.73 -13.86
CA THR A 315 19.11 2.22 -14.58
C THR A 315 18.37 3.32 -13.84
N LEU A 316 18.52 3.38 -12.51
CA LEU A 316 17.76 4.28 -11.66
C LEU A 316 18.14 5.75 -11.87
N LYS A 317 17.12 6.60 -12.05
CA LYS A 317 17.24 8.06 -12.21
C LYS A 317 16.48 8.82 -11.12
N ASP A 318 15.33 8.30 -10.72
CA ASP A 318 14.46 8.91 -9.73
C ASP A 318 14.32 8.03 -8.50
N LEU A 319 14.73 8.52 -7.33
CA LEU A 319 14.61 7.81 -6.07
C LEU A 319 13.79 8.61 -5.06
N LYS A 320 12.73 8.01 -4.53
CA LYS A 320 11.87 8.58 -3.48
C LYS A 320 11.89 7.70 -2.24
N LEU A 321 12.36 8.26 -1.14
CA LEU A 321 12.51 7.57 0.14
C LEU A 321 11.67 8.30 1.18
N ALA A 322 10.55 7.71 1.59
CA ALA A 322 9.59 8.36 2.48
C ALA A 322 9.27 7.49 3.69
N TRP A 323 9.29 8.05 4.89
CA TRP A 323 8.90 7.33 6.11
C TRP A 323 9.69 6.02 6.30
N LEU A 324 11.00 6.06 6.09
CA LEU A 324 11.87 4.92 6.35
C LEU A 324 12.22 4.88 7.84
N ILE A 325 12.08 3.69 8.43
CA ILE A 325 12.46 3.38 9.80
C ILE A 325 13.66 2.45 9.74
N TRP A 326 14.84 3.03 9.96
CA TRP A 326 16.10 2.33 9.99
C TRP A 326 16.23 1.52 11.27
N THR A 327 16.74 0.31 11.10
CA THR A 327 16.98 -0.62 12.19
C THR A 327 18.38 -1.20 12.06
N SER A 328 18.84 -1.87 13.12
CA SER A 328 20.10 -2.59 13.14
C SER A 328 19.89 -3.87 13.92
N GLU A 329 20.76 -4.86 13.72
CA GLU A 329 20.77 -6.09 14.51
C GLU A 329 20.93 -5.82 16.02
N LEU A 330 21.51 -4.67 16.37
CA LEU A 330 21.56 -4.19 17.75
C LEU A 330 20.14 -3.92 18.26
N LYS A 331 19.58 -4.89 18.99
CA LYS A 331 18.36 -4.72 19.78
C LYS A 331 18.67 -3.79 20.93
N ILE A 332 18.24 -2.56 20.79
CA ILE A 332 18.37 -1.55 21.83
C ILE A 332 17.24 -1.77 22.84
N PRO A 333 17.54 -2.08 24.11
CA PRO A 333 16.52 -2.25 25.13
C PRO A 333 15.74 -0.93 25.29
N ALA A 334 14.40 -1.01 25.33
CA ALA A 334 13.54 0.15 25.53
C ALA A 334 13.78 0.85 26.89
N SER A 335 14.39 0.15 27.84
CA SER A 335 14.71 0.61 29.19
C SER A 335 16.21 0.52 29.44
N GLY A 336 16.95 1.63 29.38
CA GLY A 336 18.26 1.69 30.06
C GLY A 336 19.34 2.59 29.49
N TYR A 337 19.26 3.04 28.23
CA TYR A 337 20.30 3.87 27.64
C TYR A 337 19.94 5.35 27.62
N ALA A 338 20.96 6.20 27.80
CA ALA A 338 20.83 7.63 27.62
C ALA A 338 20.47 7.91 26.15
N ARG A 339 19.42 8.72 25.91
CA ARG A 339 18.91 9.08 24.56
C ARG A 339 20.00 9.57 23.57
N GLY A 340 21.18 9.96 24.06
CA GLY A 340 22.32 10.38 23.24
C GLY A 340 22.94 9.26 22.39
N GLU A 341 23.12 8.06 22.92
CA GLU A 341 23.86 6.99 22.22
C GLU A 341 23.06 6.43 21.03
N HIS A 342 21.74 6.26 21.17
CA HIS A 342 20.87 5.83 20.06
C HIS A 342 20.88 6.81 18.90
N ARG A 343 21.03 8.10 19.21
CA ARG A 343 21.06 9.15 18.22
C ARG A 343 22.33 9.07 17.37
N GLU A 344 23.49 8.86 17.98
CA GLU A 344 24.75 8.77 17.25
C GLU A 344 24.78 7.53 16.34
N VAL A 345 24.27 6.40 16.82
CA VAL A 345 24.11 5.20 15.99
C VAL A 345 23.12 5.44 14.86
N GLY A 346 21.95 6.03 15.14
CA GLY A 346 20.96 6.34 14.12
C GLY A 346 21.48 7.31 13.05
N LEU A 347 22.20 8.36 13.45
CA LEU A 347 22.86 9.29 12.52
C LEU A 347 23.91 8.59 11.67
N ARG A 348 24.68 7.65 12.25
CA ARG A 348 25.65 6.85 11.50
C ARG A 348 24.96 6.01 10.44
N VAL A 349 23.94 5.21 10.81
CA VAL A 349 23.19 4.36 9.87
C VAL A 349 22.57 5.18 8.73
N ILE A 350 22.00 6.34 9.06
CA ILE A 350 21.41 7.25 8.07
C ILE A 350 22.48 7.82 7.14
N ARG A 351 23.64 8.20 7.66
CA ARG A 351 24.77 8.67 6.85
C ARG A 351 25.30 7.57 5.96
N ASP A 352 25.47 6.35 6.48
CA ASP A 352 25.92 5.20 5.71
C ASP A 352 24.94 4.88 4.56
N ALA A 353 23.62 5.03 4.79
CA ALA A 353 22.62 4.90 3.74
C ALA A 353 22.74 6.00 2.66
N CYS A 354 22.98 7.25 3.08
CA CYS A 354 23.23 8.37 2.18
C CYS A 354 24.53 8.21 1.39
N ASP A 355 25.62 7.79 2.03
CA ASP A 355 26.91 7.52 1.41
C ASP A 355 26.77 6.39 0.37
N TYR A 356 26.02 5.33 0.70
CA TYR A 356 25.70 4.28 -0.27
C TYR A 356 24.99 4.83 -1.51
N ILE A 357 23.98 5.70 -1.34
CA ILE A 357 23.27 6.34 -2.46
C ILE A 357 24.23 7.24 -3.27
N ARG A 358 25.06 8.05 -2.60
CA ARG A 358 26.06 8.92 -3.22
C ARG A 358 27.03 8.14 -4.10
N ASP A 359 27.54 7.03 -3.57
CA ASP A 359 28.65 6.31 -4.18
C ASP A 359 28.21 5.38 -5.32
N ASN A 360 26.91 5.03 -5.39
CA ASN A 360 26.40 4.04 -6.34
C ASN A 360 25.43 4.59 -7.40
N PHE A 361 24.99 5.85 -7.32
CA PHE A 361 23.94 6.38 -8.19
C PHE A 361 24.21 7.80 -8.70
N ASP A 362 24.00 8.02 -10.01
CA ASP A 362 23.86 9.36 -10.63
C ASP A 362 22.38 9.65 -10.86
N LEU A 363 21.73 10.21 -9.84
CA LEU A 363 20.29 10.47 -9.84
C LEU A 363 19.97 11.80 -10.52
N GLU A 364 18.81 11.86 -11.17
CA GLU A 364 18.20 13.08 -11.68
C GLU A 364 17.24 13.69 -10.65
N TYR A 365 16.61 12.84 -9.83
CA TYR A 365 15.72 13.24 -8.76
C TYR A 365 15.98 12.38 -7.52
N LEU A 366 16.13 13.04 -6.36
CA LEU A 366 16.22 12.36 -5.06
C LEU A 366 15.34 13.08 -4.06
N GLN A 367 14.44 12.35 -3.43
CA GLN A 367 13.62 12.86 -2.33
C GLN A 367 13.81 12.00 -1.09
N ILE A 368 14.15 12.65 0.01
CA ILE A 368 14.30 12.03 1.33
C ILE A 368 13.28 12.67 2.24
N SER A 369 12.45 11.87 2.91
CA SER A 369 11.45 12.39 3.83
C SER A 369 11.17 11.49 5.01
N GLN A 370 11.05 12.11 6.19
CA GLN A 370 10.53 11.48 7.42
C GLN A 370 11.30 10.23 7.88
N TRP A 371 12.63 10.31 7.88
CA TRP A 371 13.48 9.21 8.34
C TRP A 371 13.54 9.10 9.85
N GLN A 372 13.57 7.86 10.33
CA GLN A 372 13.62 7.53 11.74
C GLN A 372 14.64 6.40 11.93
N TYR A 373 15.32 6.36 13.06
CA TYR A 373 16.05 5.17 13.51
C TYR A 373 15.34 4.67 14.76
N GLN A 374 14.73 3.49 14.66
CA GLN A 374 13.81 2.97 15.67
C GLN A 374 12.71 4.01 16.02
N ARG A 375 12.76 4.61 17.21
CA ARG A 375 11.79 5.62 17.70
C ARG A 375 12.26 7.06 17.52
N GLU A 376 13.52 7.28 17.16
CA GLU A 376 14.12 8.60 17.04
C GLU A 376 13.92 9.17 15.63
N LYS A 377 13.32 10.36 15.56
CA LYS A 377 13.01 11.03 14.29
C LYS A 377 14.10 12.02 13.93
N PHE A 378 14.51 12.01 12.67
CA PHE A 378 15.52 12.94 12.16
C PHE A 378 14.87 14.00 11.27
N HIS A 379 15.22 15.26 11.53
CA HIS A 379 14.86 16.36 10.65
C HIS A 379 15.98 16.57 9.63
N LEU A 380 15.60 17.04 8.45
CA LEU A 380 16.50 17.32 7.35
C LEU A 380 16.64 18.83 7.21
N ARG A 381 17.87 19.31 7.09
CA ARG A 381 18.14 20.66 6.61
C ARG A 381 18.72 20.53 5.22
N ASP A 382 17.93 20.97 4.25
CA ASP A 382 18.32 21.05 2.84
C ASP A 382 18.79 22.49 2.57
N PRO A 383 20.10 22.71 2.32
CA PRO A 383 20.65 24.06 2.15
C PRO A 383 20.16 24.74 0.86
N TYR A 384 19.58 23.99 -0.08
CA TYR A 384 19.07 24.49 -1.35
C TYR A 384 17.55 24.68 -1.37
N HIS A 385 16.86 24.43 -0.24
CA HIS A 385 15.42 24.61 -0.17
C HIS A 385 15.04 26.10 -0.25
N ILE A 386 14.82 26.60 -1.48
CA ILE A 386 14.28 27.94 -1.74
C ILE A 386 12.75 27.81 -1.79
N GLU A 387 12.10 27.76 -0.63
CA GLU A 387 10.65 27.90 -0.58
C GLU A 387 10.31 29.39 -0.62
N GLY A 388 9.79 29.88 -1.75
CA GLY A 388 9.16 31.20 -1.84
C GLY A 388 10.09 32.42 -1.84
N GLY A 389 11.32 32.32 -2.34
CA GLY A 389 12.21 33.47 -2.58
C GLY A 389 12.88 34.08 -1.33
N SER A 390 12.59 33.55 -0.14
CA SER A 390 13.30 33.89 1.09
C SER A 390 14.14 32.69 1.53
N ARG A 391 15.48 32.77 1.40
CA ARG A 391 16.42 31.82 2.01
C ARG A 391 16.29 31.88 3.55
N ARG A 392 15.30 31.22 4.13
CA ARG A 392 15.31 30.94 5.57
C ARG A 392 16.32 29.81 5.79
N ARG A 393 17.57 30.18 6.09
CA ARG A 393 18.68 29.23 6.37
C ARG A 393 18.41 28.25 7.53
N ASP A 394 17.34 28.44 8.31
CA ASP A 394 17.11 27.70 9.56
C ASP A 394 15.82 26.89 9.66
N SER A 395 15.00 26.78 8.61
CA SER A 395 13.82 25.90 8.68
C SER A 395 14.22 24.45 8.43
N SER A 396 14.39 23.68 9.50
CA SER A 396 14.50 22.22 9.39
C SER A 396 13.18 21.66 8.86
N SER A 397 13.25 20.93 7.76
CA SER A 397 12.11 20.29 7.12
C SER A 397 12.09 18.79 7.45
N ARG A 398 10.94 18.17 7.23
CA ARG A 398 10.83 16.71 7.22
C ARG A 398 11.10 16.12 5.85
N THR A 399 11.44 16.96 4.87
CA THR A 399 11.65 16.57 3.48
C THR A 399 12.78 17.40 2.89
N ALA A 400 13.68 16.73 2.19
CA ALA A 400 14.74 17.32 1.37
C ALA A 400 14.55 16.80 -0.06
N THR A 401 14.80 17.63 -1.06
CA THR A 401 14.59 17.24 -2.46
C THR A 401 15.65 17.84 -3.37
N TYR A 402 16.35 16.95 -4.06
CA TYR A 402 17.24 17.26 -5.16
C TYR A 402 16.55 17.07 -6.48
N ASN A 403 16.80 18.00 -7.41
CA ASN A 403 16.37 17.92 -8.79
C ASN A 403 17.45 18.50 -9.70
N ARG A 404 18.04 17.65 -10.55
CA ARG A 404 19.12 18.02 -11.48
C ARG A 404 18.80 19.20 -12.40
N THR A 405 17.52 19.44 -12.71
CA THR A 405 17.11 20.58 -13.55
C THR A 405 17.11 21.92 -12.81
N ARG A 406 17.08 21.88 -11.47
CA ARG A 406 17.03 23.06 -10.59
C ARG A 406 18.35 23.30 -9.87
N ASP A 407 19.04 22.22 -9.54
CA ASP A 407 20.27 22.26 -8.75
C ASP A 407 21.50 22.20 -9.67
N ALA A 408 22.46 23.10 -9.46
CA ALA A 408 23.68 23.21 -10.27
C ALA A 408 24.80 22.24 -9.84
N ILE A 409 24.48 21.27 -8.97
CA ILE A 409 25.40 20.31 -8.36
C ILE A 409 24.94 18.88 -8.69
N SER A 410 25.82 17.90 -8.55
CA SER A 410 25.42 16.49 -8.70
C SER A 410 24.60 16.01 -7.49
N SER A 411 23.88 14.90 -7.65
CA SER A 411 23.15 14.26 -6.54
C SER A 411 24.08 13.92 -5.38
N GLY A 412 25.31 13.48 -5.67
CA GLY A 412 26.30 13.16 -4.64
C GLY A 412 26.77 14.38 -3.86
N GLN A 413 27.09 15.48 -4.56
CA GLN A 413 27.43 16.75 -3.91
C GLN A 413 26.26 17.33 -3.11
N TRP A 414 25.01 17.07 -3.52
CA TRP A 414 23.84 17.46 -2.76
C TRP A 414 23.73 16.64 -1.47
N ILE A 415 23.94 15.32 -1.53
CA ILE A 415 23.94 14.44 -0.35
C ILE A 415 24.96 14.91 0.69
N ASP A 416 26.17 15.27 0.28
CA ASP A 416 27.23 15.76 1.18
C ASP A 416 26.84 17.04 1.95
N GLN A 417 25.83 17.77 1.47
CA GLN A 417 25.37 19.03 2.04
C GLN A 417 24.07 18.91 2.85
N VAL A 418 23.36 17.78 2.77
CA VAL A 418 22.16 17.55 3.57
C VAL A 418 22.55 17.26 5.02
N GLU A 419 22.04 18.08 5.94
CA GLU A 419 22.29 17.88 7.37
C GLU A 419 21.11 17.19 8.05
N PHE A 420 21.41 16.20 8.88
CA PHE A 420 20.43 15.55 9.77
C PHE A 420 20.48 16.22 11.14
N VAL A 421 19.46 17.01 11.45
CA VAL A 421 19.39 17.84 12.67
C VAL A 421 18.37 17.29 13.67
N LYS A 422 18.62 17.59 14.94
CA LYS A 422 17.67 17.35 16.03
C LYS A 422 16.65 18.48 16.09
N ARG A 423 15.41 18.15 16.47
CA ARG A 423 14.40 19.15 16.83
C ARG A 423 14.57 19.65 18.27
#